data_AF-A0A2E7RGM6-F1
#
_entry.id   AF-A0A2E7RGM6-F1
#
_cell.length_a   1.000
_cell.length_b   1.000
_cell.length_c   1.000
_cell.angle_alpha   90.00
_cell.angle_beta   90.00
_cell.angle_gamma   90.00
#
_symmetry.space_group_name_H-M   'P 1'
#
loop_
_entity.id
_entity.type
_entity.pdbx_description
1 polymer ?
#
loop_
_entity_poly.entity_id
_entity_poly.type
_entity_poly.pdbx_seq_one_letter_code
_entity_poly.pdbx_strand_id
1 'polypeptide(L)'
;NSGQFLELLPESGLLDIDGERIAYMSKDISTGILQIAPNSRGLHGTQERGHAAGTSVWLVDSRGFTVLTNDVEASDSIFPVEDSSGFSARPLLLLGDELIHTPLRARDGALAMPVRRPLPDEASSSSDGGEGLLRGRFGTLPAAHIVGTPVYSMPHRFEDRWIENSDSPAGAWAEFSFDEPNAYWRGLQWGVEIPDSSIRLHVQARAGEAEWGEIPEDTPGLIEVEERPGPDGLIPLGLHSDRLDLRFSFDWGVGAFDPVDFLSTGWLEMPVLKEVVLDYFAESRVERREEIRE
;
A
#
# COMPACT_ATOMS: atom_id res chain seq x y z
N ASN A 1 20.03 -3.61 -40.47
CA ASN A 1 18.58 -3.88 -40.35
C ASN A 1 18.13 -3.54 -38.95
N SER A 2 17.56 -2.35 -38.76
CA SER A 2 16.96 -1.93 -37.48
C SER A 2 15.80 -2.85 -37.06
N GLY A 3 15.04 -3.40 -38.01
CA GLY A 3 13.92 -4.32 -37.72
C GLY A 3 14.31 -5.59 -36.96
N GLN A 4 15.48 -6.17 -37.23
CA GLN A 4 15.96 -7.37 -36.51
C GLN A 4 16.32 -7.11 -35.04
N PHE A 5 16.66 -5.87 -34.68
CA PHE A 5 16.90 -5.49 -33.29
C PHE A 5 15.57 -5.26 -32.55
N LEU A 6 14.60 -4.62 -33.20
CA LEU A 6 13.27 -4.41 -32.61
C LEU A 6 12.53 -5.72 -32.32
N GLU A 7 12.78 -6.77 -33.09
CA GLU A 7 12.26 -8.12 -32.81
C GLU A 7 12.67 -8.65 -31.43
N LEU A 8 13.82 -8.22 -30.89
CA LEU A 8 14.35 -8.67 -29.60
C LEU A 8 13.79 -7.89 -28.41
N LEU A 9 13.13 -6.75 -28.65
CA LEU A 9 12.59 -5.91 -27.59
C LEU A 9 11.25 -6.45 -27.08
N PRO A 10 10.85 -6.19 -25.83
CA PRO A 10 9.45 -6.34 -25.43
C PRO A 10 8.56 -5.34 -26.18
N GLU A 11 7.24 -5.58 -26.20
CA GLU A 11 6.28 -4.70 -26.88
C GLU A 11 6.22 -3.32 -26.24
N SER A 12 6.31 -3.27 -24.91
CA SER A 12 6.48 -2.05 -24.12
C SER A 12 7.79 -2.12 -23.32
N GLY A 13 8.45 -0.97 -23.10
CA GLY A 13 9.74 -0.96 -22.40
C GLY A 13 10.27 0.42 -22.07
N LEU A 14 11.42 0.45 -21.40
CA LEU A 14 12.15 1.67 -21.06
C LEU A 14 13.48 1.75 -21.82
N LEU A 15 13.75 2.94 -22.34
CA LEU A 15 14.97 3.29 -23.07
C LEU A 15 15.75 4.35 -22.30
N ASP A 16 17.06 4.33 -22.45
CA ASP A 16 17.93 5.45 -22.14
C ASP A 16 18.55 5.97 -23.44
N ILE A 17 18.29 7.24 -23.75
CA ILE A 17 18.82 7.93 -24.92
C ILE A 17 19.52 9.19 -24.45
N ASP A 18 20.84 9.24 -24.65
CA ASP A 18 21.69 10.36 -24.21
C ASP A 18 21.67 10.64 -22.70
N GLY A 19 21.12 9.75 -21.85
CA GLY A 19 20.86 9.99 -20.43
C GLY A 19 19.47 10.57 -20.14
N GLU A 20 18.55 10.57 -21.11
CA GLU A 20 17.11 10.73 -20.88
C GLU A 20 16.46 9.35 -20.83
N ARG A 21 15.61 9.11 -19.83
CA ARG A 21 14.80 7.90 -19.74
C ARG A 21 13.44 8.12 -20.37
N ILE A 22 13.08 7.23 -21.30
CA ILE A 22 11.86 7.32 -22.10
C ILE A 22 11.18 5.95 -22.14
N ALA A 23 9.88 5.90 -21.84
CA ALA A 23 9.10 4.67 -22.00
C ALA A 23 8.35 4.65 -23.34
N TYR A 24 8.35 3.49 -24.00
CA TYR A 24 7.57 3.22 -25.21
C TYR A 24 6.47 2.20 -24.90
N MET A 25 5.33 2.34 -25.60
CA MET A 25 4.14 1.50 -25.41
C MET A 25 3.96 0.45 -26.51
N SER A 26 4.57 0.65 -27.67
CA SER A 26 4.48 -0.26 -28.80
C SER A 26 5.64 -0.07 -29.77
N LYS A 27 5.84 -1.06 -30.64
CA LYS A 27 6.88 -1.05 -31.67
C LYS A 27 6.34 -1.49 -33.04
N ASP A 28 6.78 -0.80 -34.08
CA ASP A 28 6.57 -1.23 -35.46
C ASP A 28 7.89 -1.72 -36.07
N ILE A 29 8.00 -3.04 -36.17
CA ILE A 29 9.18 -3.73 -36.70
C ILE A 29 9.41 -3.40 -38.19
N SER A 30 8.32 -3.12 -38.94
CA SER A 30 8.39 -2.88 -40.38
C SER A 30 8.94 -1.50 -40.71
N THR A 31 8.56 -0.49 -39.93
CA THR A 31 9.00 0.90 -40.12
C THR A 31 10.20 1.27 -39.26
N GLY A 32 10.48 0.50 -38.19
CA GLY A 32 11.52 0.82 -37.24
C GLY A 32 11.12 1.86 -36.20
N ILE A 33 9.83 2.13 -36.04
CA ILE A 33 9.30 3.21 -35.19
C ILE A 33 8.88 2.64 -33.83
N LEU A 34 9.26 3.32 -32.76
CA LEU A 34 8.74 3.09 -31.40
C LEU A 34 7.72 4.18 -31.07
N GLN A 35 6.57 3.79 -30.53
CA GLN A 35 5.58 4.74 -30.05
C GLN A 35 5.85 5.05 -28.58
N ILE A 36 6.14 6.32 -28.29
CA ILE A 36 6.38 6.79 -26.92
C ILE A 36 5.08 6.75 -26.13
N ALA A 37 5.15 6.27 -24.88
CA ALA A 37 4.03 6.27 -23.95
C ALA A 37 3.59 7.71 -23.60
N PRO A 38 2.36 7.93 -23.11
CA PRO A 38 1.91 9.27 -22.76
C PRO A 38 2.68 9.75 -21.53
N ASN A 39 3.10 11.02 -21.54
CA ASN A 39 3.85 11.65 -20.44
C ASN A 39 5.08 10.86 -19.96
N SER A 40 5.72 10.10 -20.85
CA SER A 40 6.75 9.13 -20.49
C SER A 40 8.17 9.53 -20.87
N ARG A 41 8.43 10.84 -20.97
CA ARG A 41 9.74 11.43 -21.23
C ARG A 41 10.32 12.02 -19.95
N GLY A 42 11.64 12.08 -19.84
CA GLY A 42 12.30 12.62 -18.64
C GLY A 42 12.03 11.79 -17.37
N LEU A 43 11.82 10.48 -17.51
CA LEU A 43 11.44 9.63 -16.38
C LEU A 43 12.58 9.46 -15.37
N HIS A 44 12.23 9.11 -14.13
CA HIS A 44 13.19 8.82 -13.06
C HIS A 44 14.20 9.95 -12.81
N GLY A 45 13.71 11.19 -12.74
CA GLY A 45 14.54 12.39 -12.51
C GLY A 45 15.45 12.79 -13.68
N THR A 46 15.23 12.24 -14.89
CA THR A 46 15.96 12.69 -16.09
C THR A 46 15.25 13.89 -16.74
N GLN A 47 15.92 14.58 -17.67
CA GLN A 47 15.35 15.75 -18.34
C GLN A 47 14.99 15.45 -19.79
N GLU A 48 13.80 15.91 -20.19
CA GLU A 48 13.34 15.89 -21.57
C GLU A 48 14.23 16.76 -22.47
N ARG A 49 14.76 16.21 -23.57
CA ARG A 49 15.64 16.95 -24.50
C ARG A 49 15.58 16.48 -25.95
N GLY A 50 16.24 17.19 -26.86
CA GLY A 50 16.45 16.70 -28.22
C GLY A 50 17.57 15.66 -28.28
N HIS A 51 17.43 14.64 -29.13
CA HIS A 51 18.48 13.66 -29.39
C HIS A 51 18.98 13.77 -30.83
N ALA A 52 20.30 13.74 -31.01
CA ALA A 52 20.91 13.77 -32.33
C ALA A 52 20.76 12.42 -33.04
N ALA A 53 20.71 12.44 -34.38
CA ALA A 53 20.76 11.22 -35.17
C ALA A 53 22.08 10.47 -34.92
N GLY A 54 21.99 9.17 -34.67
CA GLY A 54 23.14 8.31 -34.38
C GLY A 54 23.51 8.20 -32.90
N THR A 55 22.80 8.90 -32.00
CA THR A 55 22.94 8.68 -30.55
C THR A 55 22.61 7.23 -30.19
N SER A 56 23.41 6.66 -29.29
CA SER A 56 23.18 5.31 -28.79
C SER A 56 21.90 5.25 -27.95
N VAL A 57 21.14 4.18 -28.18
CA VAL A 57 19.94 3.83 -27.41
C VAL A 57 20.27 2.61 -26.57
N TRP A 58 20.03 2.70 -25.27
CA TRP A 58 20.21 1.60 -24.33
C TRP A 58 18.85 1.10 -23.84
N LEU A 59 18.73 -0.21 -23.69
CA LEU A 59 17.58 -0.81 -23.04
C LEU A 59 17.79 -0.80 -21.53
N VAL A 60 16.74 -0.43 -20.79
CA VAL A 60 16.75 -0.46 -19.34
C VAL A 60 15.93 -1.67 -18.88
N ASP A 61 16.60 -2.80 -18.68
CA ASP A 61 15.97 -4.13 -18.48
C ASP A 61 15.98 -4.61 -17.00
N SER A 62 16.38 -3.75 -16.05
CA SER A 62 16.65 -4.21 -14.68
C SER A 62 15.40 -4.44 -13.81
N ARG A 63 14.20 -4.10 -14.26
CA ARG A 63 12.96 -4.13 -13.45
C ARG A 63 11.74 -4.48 -14.30
N GLY A 64 10.74 -5.09 -13.67
CA GLY A 64 9.43 -5.31 -14.27
C GLY A 64 8.85 -3.96 -14.74
N PHE A 65 8.50 -3.91 -16.02
CA PHE A 65 7.95 -2.75 -16.69
C PHE A 65 6.82 -3.21 -17.61
N THR A 66 5.76 -2.43 -17.69
CA THR A 66 4.70 -2.60 -18.67
C THR A 66 3.94 -1.29 -18.85
N VAL A 67 2.86 -1.30 -19.64
CA VAL A 67 1.94 -0.18 -19.81
C VAL A 67 0.51 -0.64 -19.57
N LEU A 68 -0.36 0.29 -19.18
CA LEU A 68 -1.80 0.03 -19.09
C LEU A 68 -2.39 -0.28 -20.47
N THR A 69 -3.29 -1.26 -20.54
CA THR A 69 -4.02 -1.60 -21.77
C THR A 69 -5.40 -0.95 -21.86
N ASN A 70 -5.91 -0.40 -20.76
CA ASN A 70 -7.14 0.37 -20.67
C ASN A 70 -6.96 1.58 -19.74
N ASP A 71 -7.87 2.54 -19.82
CA ASP A 71 -8.01 3.60 -18.81
C ASP A 71 -8.41 2.98 -17.46
N VAL A 72 -7.95 3.57 -16.36
CA VAL A 72 -8.31 3.19 -14.98
C VAL A 72 -8.68 4.42 -14.17
N GLU A 73 -9.68 4.29 -13.31
CA GLU A 73 -10.14 5.34 -12.41
C GLU A 73 -9.40 5.32 -11.07
N ALA A 74 -9.54 6.38 -10.28
CA ALA A 74 -8.89 6.51 -8.97
C ALA A 74 -9.36 5.45 -7.94
N SER A 75 -10.57 4.91 -8.11
CA SER A 75 -11.14 3.88 -7.23
C SER A 75 -10.93 2.45 -7.74
N ASP A 76 -10.38 2.26 -8.94
CA ASP A 76 -10.26 0.93 -9.53
C ASP A 76 -9.30 0.04 -8.76
N SER A 77 -9.62 -1.25 -8.75
CA SER A 77 -8.87 -2.30 -8.06
C SER A 77 -8.14 -3.26 -9.00
N ILE A 78 -8.39 -3.15 -10.30
CA ILE A 78 -7.81 -4.00 -11.36
C ILE A 78 -7.06 -3.08 -12.32
N PHE A 79 -5.84 -3.47 -12.66
CA PHE A 79 -4.94 -2.74 -13.56
C PHE A 79 -4.59 -3.66 -14.73
N PRO A 80 -5.34 -3.57 -15.84
CA PRO A 80 -5.03 -4.27 -17.08
C PRO A 80 -3.69 -3.79 -17.62
N VAL A 81 -2.74 -4.72 -17.77
CA VAL A 81 -1.40 -4.43 -18.27
C VAL A 81 -1.09 -5.28 -19.49
N GLU A 82 -0.14 -4.84 -20.30
CA GLU A 82 0.28 -5.56 -21.50
C GLU A 82 0.99 -6.87 -21.16
N ASP A 83 1.90 -6.83 -20.18
CA ASP A 83 2.60 -8.01 -19.65
C ASP A 83 2.96 -7.80 -18.18
N SER A 84 2.65 -8.76 -17.32
CA SER A 84 3.05 -8.74 -15.90
C SER A 84 4.27 -9.61 -15.60
N SER A 85 4.94 -10.13 -16.63
CA SER A 85 6.19 -10.86 -16.46
C SER A 85 7.27 -9.98 -15.80
N GLY A 86 8.07 -10.58 -14.94
CA GLY A 86 9.10 -9.86 -14.17
C GLY A 86 8.57 -9.08 -12.95
N PHE A 87 7.26 -8.93 -12.76
CA PHE A 87 6.69 -8.39 -11.52
C PHE A 87 6.73 -9.43 -10.40
N SER A 88 7.00 -8.99 -9.17
CA SER A 88 6.97 -9.87 -8.00
C SER A 88 5.54 -10.34 -7.69
N ALA A 89 5.40 -11.38 -6.86
CA ALA A 89 4.09 -11.89 -6.44
C ALA A 89 3.23 -10.85 -5.70
N ARG A 90 3.89 -9.88 -5.05
CA ARG A 90 3.26 -8.74 -4.36
C ARG A 90 4.03 -7.48 -4.76
N PRO A 91 3.77 -6.93 -5.95
CA PRO A 91 4.50 -5.76 -6.42
C PRO A 91 3.89 -4.49 -5.83
N LEU A 92 4.79 -3.56 -5.51
CA LEU A 92 4.47 -2.14 -5.40
C LEU A 92 4.61 -1.56 -6.80
N LEU A 93 3.55 -1.00 -7.33
CA LEU A 93 3.55 -0.37 -8.64
C LEU A 93 3.83 1.11 -8.50
N LEU A 94 4.63 1.69 -9.39
CA LEU A 94 4.57 3.12 -9.69
C LEU A 94 3.81 3.27 -11.01
N LEU A 95 2.65 3.90 -10.94
CA LEU A 95 1.76 4.18 -12.07
C LEU A 95 1.57 5.69 -12.14
N GLY A 96 2.19 6.33 -13.15
CA GLY A 96 2.35 7.79 -13.14
C GLY A 96 3.06 8.24 -11.85
N ASP A 97 2.38 9.06 -11.06
CA ASP A 97 2.88 9.58 -9.77
C ASP A 97 2.33 8.82 -8.54
N GLU A 98 1.61 7.72 -8.77
CA GLU A 98 0.93 6.96 -7.73
C GLU A 98 1.67 5.65 -7.40
N LEU A 99 1.88 5.40 -6.11
CA LEU A 99 2.32 4.10 -5.62
C LEU A 99 1.14 3.22 -5.20
N ILE A 100 1.15 1.96 -5.65
CA ILE A 100 -0.01 1.06 -5.52
C ILE A 100 0.45 -0.34 -5.11
N HIS A 101 -0.09 -0.90 -4.01
CA HIS A 101 0.14 -2.31 -3.69
C HIS A 101 -0.87 -3.20 -4.42
N THR A 102 -0.38 -4.15 -5.22
CA THR A 102 -1.24 -5.09 -5.97
C THR A 102 -0.94 -6.55 -5.62
N PRO A 103 -1.27 -6.99 -4.40
CA PRO A 103 -0.87 -8.32 -3.90
C PRO A 103 -1.57 -9.49 -4.60
N LEU A 104 -2.48 -9.23 -5.53
CA LEU A 104 -3.27 -10.22 -6.26
C LEU A 104 -2.95 -10.23 -7.76
N ARG A 105 -3.38 -11.31 -8.42
CA ARG A 105 -3.41 -11.43 -9.88
C ARG A 105 -4.83 -11.79 -10.32
N ALA A 106 -5.36 -11.06 -11.29
CA ALA A 106 -6.62 -11.42 -11.93
C ALA A 106 -6.42 -12.56 -12.94
N ARG A 107 -7.52 -13.15 -13.44
CA ARG A 107 -7.48 -14.32 -14.35
C ARG A 107 -6.72 -14.06 -15.66
N ASP A 108 -6.64 -12.82 -16.11
CA ASP A 108 -6.02 -12.44 -17.39
C ASP A 108 -4.60 -11.87 -17.22
N GLY A 109 -3.96 -12.11 -16.07
CA GLY A 109 -2.62 -11.59 -15.78
C GLY A 109 -2.59 -10.12 -15.37
N ALA A 110 -3.75 -9.46 -15.29
CA ALA A 110 -3.87 -8.12 -14.75
C ALA A 110 -3.45 -8.07 -13.27
N LEU A 111 -2.85 -6.94 -12.89
CA LEU A 111 -2.44 -6.67 -11.51
C LEU A 111 -3.68 -6.23 -10.74
N ALA A 112 -3.87 -6.73 -9.53
CA ALA A 112 -5.09 -6.46 -8.79
C ALA A 112 -4.84 -6.29 -7.29
N MET A 113 -5.78 -5.63 -6.63
CA MET A 113 -5.82 -5.50 -5.18
C MET A 113 -7.19 -5.89 -4.62
N PRO A 114 -7.26 -6.13 -3.30
CA PRO A 114 -8.51 -6.28 -2.59
C PRO A 114 -9.36 -5.02 -2.68
N VAL A 115 -10.68 -5.22 -2.69
CA VAL A 115 -11.69 -4.19 -2.76
C VAL A 115 -12.34 -3.97 -1.40
N ARG A 116 -12.83 -2.76 -1.13
CA ARG A 116 -13.68 -2.49 0.02
C ARG A 116 -14.97 -3.29 -0.17
N ARG A 117 -15.36 -4.03 0.87
CA ARG A 117 -16.65 -4.73 0.85
C ARG A 117 -17.75 -3.65 0.85
N PRO A 118 -18.70 -3.66 -0.09
CA PRO A 118 -19.83 -2.74 -0.07
C PRO A 118 -20.64 -2.94 1.22
N LEU A 119 -21.11 -1.85 1.82
CA LEU A 119 -22.08 -1.94 2.90
C LEU A 119 -23.41 -2.51 2.37
N PRO A 120 -24.22 -3.20 3.20
CA PRO A 120 -25.47 -3.83 2.75
C PRO A 120 -26.45 -2.86 2.05
N ASP A 121 -26.45 -1.60 2.47
CA ASP A 121 -27.33 -0.55 1.95
C ASP A 121 -26.70 0.28 0.82
N GLU A 122 -25.40 0.10 0.57
CA GLU A 122 -24.75 0.62 -0.62
C GLU A 122 -25.03 -0.36 -1.76
N ALA A 123 -26.04 -0.03 -2.56
CA ALA A 123 -26.31 -0.71 -3.82
C ALA A 123 -25.09 -0.55 -4.74
N SER A 124 -24.09 -1.42 -4.57
CA SER A 124 -22.98 -1.51 -5.51
C SER A 124 -23.59 -1.80 -6.87
N SER A 125 -23.44 -0.88 -7.82
CA SER A 125 -23.60 -1.20 -9.23
C SER A 125 -22.64 -2.36 -9.46
N SER A 126 -23.21 -3.53 -9.68
CA SER A 126 -22.52 -4.83 -9.71
C SER A 126 -21.53 -4.99 -10.89
N SER A 127 -21.05 -3.88 -11.45
CA SER A 127 -20.05 -3.80 -12.52
C SER A 127 -18.64 -3.43 -12.04
N ASP A 128 -18.48 -2.71 -10.92
CA ASP A 128 -17.21 -2.00 -10.64
C ASP A 128 -16.32 -2.68 -9.60
N GLY A 129 -16.72 -3.85 -9.07
CA GLY A 129 -15.89 -4.64 -8.16
C GLY A 129 -15.68 -4.05 -6.76
N GLY A 130 -15.92 -2.74 -6.55
CA GLY A 130 -15.70 -2.02 -5.28
C GLY A 130 -14.40 -1.21 -5.28
N GLU A 131 -14.28 -0.27 -4.33
CA GLU A 131 -13.12 0.62 -4.19
C GLU A 131 -11.84 -0.18 -3.89
N GLY A 132 -10.77 0.04 -4.66
CA GLY A 132 -9.46 -0.53 -4.41
C GLY A 132 -8.83 -0.03 -3.10
N LEU A 133 -8.50 -0.95 -2.19
CA LEU A 133 -8.08 -0.62 -0.81
C LEU A 133 -6.62 -0.15 -0.67
N LEU A 134 -5.78 -0.37 -1.68
CA LEU A 134 -4.32 -0.22 -1.59
C LEU A 134 -3.75 0.77 -2.61
N ARG A 135 -4.56 1.79 -2.94
CA ARG A 135 -4.21 2.96 -3.75
C ARG A 135 -3.45 3.99 -2.92
N GLY A 136 -2.70 4.88 -3.58
CA GLY A 136 -2.06 6.02 -2.92
C GLY A 136 -1.12 5.67 -1.75
N ARG A 137 -0.24 4.68 -1.94
CA ARG A 137 0.70 4.23 -0.91
C ARG A 137 1.86 5.20 -0.74
N PHE A 138 2.45 5.21 0.44
CA PHE A 138 3.58 6.07 0.81
C PHE A 138 3.32 7.55 0.56
N GLY A 139 2.09 8.00 0.84
CA GLY A 139 1.69 9.39 0.76
C GLY A 139 1.41 9.90 -0.64
N THR A 140 1.40 9.02 -1.63
CA THR A 140 0.90 9.33 -2.98
C THR A 140 -0.64 9.37 -2.96
N LEU A 141 -1.25 9.94 -4.01
CA LEU A 141 -2.70 10.09 -4.09
C LEU A 141 -3.29 9.15 -5.14
N PRO A 142 -4.43 8.50 -4.87
CA PRO A 142 -5.18 7.77 -5.88
C PRO A 142 -5.54 8.68 -7.07
N ALA A 143 -5.24 8.24 -8.29
CA ALA A 143 -5.51 9.01 -9.51
C ALA A 143 -6.08 8.14 -10.63
N ALA A 144 -6.79 8.77 -11.55
CA ALA A 144 -7.13 8.15 -12.83
C ALA A 144 -5.91 8.17 -13.76
N HIS A 145 -5.74 7.10 -14.54
CA HIS A 145 -4.62 6.96 -15.49
C HIS A 145 -5.15 6.49 -16.83
N ILE A 146 -4.56 7.00 -17.91
CA ILE A 146 -4.98 6.66 -19.27
C ILE A 146 -4.27 5.42 -19.81
N VAL A 147 -4.85 4.79 -20.81
CA VAL A 147 -4.22 3.71 -21.58
C VAL A 147 -2.82 4.12 -22.07
N GLY A 148 -1.87 3.19 -22.00
CA GLY A 148 -0.47 3.41 -22.33
C GLY A 148 0.37 4.03 -21.21
N THR A 149 -0.23 4.39 -20.06
CA THR A 149 0.53 4.91 -18.91
C THR A 149 1.57 3.87 -18.45
N PRO A 150 2.84 4.27 -18.27
CA PRO A 150 3.89 3.38 -17.77
C PRO A 150 3.60 2.83 -16.37
N VAL A 151 3.88 1.53 -16.18
CA VAL A 151 3.75 0.82 -14.90
C VAL A 151 5.09 0.20 -14.54
N TYR A 152 5.64 0.59 -13.39
CA TYR A 152 6.91 0.07 -12.88
C TYR A 152 6.72 -0.83 -11.68
N SER A 153 7.49 -1.91 -11.60
CA SER A 153 7.69 -2.65 -10.36
C SER A 153 8.70 -1.91 -9.48
N MET A 154 8.22 -1.24 -8.43
CA MET A 154 9.05 -0.54 -7.46
C MET A 154 9.60 -1.52 -6.41
N PRO A 155 10.92 -1.46 -6.14
CA PRO A 155 11.47 -2.17 -5.00
C PRO A 155 10.93 -1.53 -3.73
N HIS A 156 10.49 -2.33 -2.77
CA HIS A 156 10.09 -1.86 -1.46
C HIS A 156 10.62 -2.81 -0.39
N ARG A 157 10.93 -2.23 0.77
CA ARG A 157 11.36 -2.98 1.95
C ARG A 157 10.22 -3.19 2.93
N PHE A 158 9.33 -2.20 3.00
CA PHE A 158 8.17 -2.19 3.88
C PHE A 158 6.91 -2.10 3.04
N GLU A 159 5.81 -2.54 3.61
CA GLU A 159 4.51 -2.49 2.96
C GLU A 159 3.64 -1.49 3.72
N ASP A 160 3.38 -0.33 3.11
CA ASP A 160 2.28 0.53 3.55
C ASP A 160 0.94 -0.17 3.22
N ARG A 161 0.37 -0.84 4.22
CA ARG A 161 -0.92 -1.54 4.11
C ARG A 161 -1.86 -1.14 5.24
N TRP A 162 -1.74 0.09 5.75
CA TRP A 162 -2.80 0.61 6.60
C TRP A 162 -4.04 0.91 5.74
N ILE A 163 -5.19 0.49 6.24
CA ILE A 163 -6.50 0.68 5.61
C ILE A 163 -7.44 1.14 6.71
N GLU A 164 -8.03 2.31 6.52
CA GLU A 164 -8.97 2.90 7.46
C GLU A 164 -10.22 2.02 7.66
N ASN A 165 -10.58 1.80 8.93
CA ASN A 165 -11.78 1.09 9.37
C ASN A 165 -12.03 -0.19 8.59
N SER A 166 -11.05 -1.10 8.62
CA SER A 166 -11.06 -2.30 7.79
C SER A 166 -10.48 -3.50 8.53
N ASP A 167 -11.19 -4.62 8.44
CA ASP A 167 -10.70 -5.94 8.85
C ASP A 167 -10.18 -6.75 7.64
N SER A 168 -9.84 -6.07 6.54
CA SER A 168 -9.37 -6.75 5.35
C SER A 168 -8.05 -7.47 5.62
N PRO A 169 -7.89 -8.75 5.22
CA PRO A 169 -6.62 -9.47 5.34
C PRO A 169 -5.51 -8.86 4.47
N ALA A 170 -5.86 -7.89 3.61
CA ALA A 170 -4.94 -7.07 2.85
C ALA A 170 -4.14 -6.12 3.74
N GLY A 171 -4.69 -5.71 4.88
CA GLY A 171 -4.08 -4.74 5.76
C GLY A 171 -2.85 -5.28 6.50
N ALA A 172 -2.14 -4.39 7.17
CA ALA A 172 -1.03 -4.74 8.07
C ALA A 172 -1.19 -4.03 9.42
N TRP A 173 -1.10 -4.83 10.48
CA TRP A 173 -1.14 -4.38 11.87
C TRP A 173 -0.39 -5.36 12.77
N ALA A 174 0.06 -4.88 13.94
CA ALA A 174 0.40 -5.72 15.07
C ALA A 174 -0.83 -5.83 15.98
N GLU A 175 -1.31 -7.04 16.24
CA GLU A 175 -2.46 -7.30 17.10
C GLU A 175 -2.02 -7.89 18.44
N PHE A 176 -2.60 -7.38 19.54
CA PHE A 176 -2.43 -7.92 20.88
C PHE A 176 -3.81 -8.19 21.48
N SER A 177 -4.02 -9.41 21.96
CA SER A 177 -5.26 -9.82 22.61
C SER A 177 -5.00 -10.13 24.08
N PHE A 178 -5.87 -9.62 24.94
CA PHE A 178 -5.83 -9.81 26.38
C PHE A 178 -7.16 -10.37 26.85
N ASP A 179 -7.12 -11.47 27.59
CA ASP A 179 -8.29 -12.10 28.21
C ASP A 179 -8.17 -11.97 29.73
N GLU A 180 -9.12 -11.29 30.34
CA GLU A 180 -9.23 -11.16 31.79
C GLU A 180 -10.73 -11.04 32.18
N PRO A 181 -11.30 -12.05 32.85
CA PRO A 181 -12.72 -12.09 33.17
C PRO A 181 -13.20 -10.93 34.05
N ASN A 182 -14.31 -10.29 33.66
CA ASN A 182 -14.89 -9.09 34.27
C ASN A 182 -13.87 -7.95 34.42
N ALA A 183 -12.95 -7.79 33.47
CA ALA A 183 -11.99 -6.70 33.49
C ALA A 183 -12.62 -5.36 33.12
N TYR A 184 -12.18 -4.33 33.83
CA TYR A 184 -12.33 -2.95 33.45
C TYR A 184 -10.99 -2.41 32.94
N TRP A 185 -10.87 -2.29 31.63
CA TRP A 185 -9.71 -1.77 30.90
C TRP A 185 -9.67 -0.25 31.05
N ARG A 186 -8.75 0.25 31.88
CA ARG A 186 -8.70 1.66 32.26
C ARG A 186 -7.98 2.49 31.23
N GLY A 187 -6.82 2.03 30.79
CA GLY A 187 -5.98 2.83 29.90
C GLY A 187 -4.85 2.06 29.25
N LEU A 188 -4.34 2.68 28.20
CA LEU A 188 -3.32 2.16 27.32
C LEU A 188 -2.17 3.17 27.21
N GLN A 189 -0.94 2.67 27.25
CA GLN A 189 0.27 3.43 26.95
C GLN A 189 1.13 2.61 25.99
N TRP A 190 1.85 3.29 25.11
CA TRP A 190 2.81 2.65 24.22
C TRP A 190 4.03 3.53 23.99
N GLY A 191 5.15 2.89 23.69
CA GLY A 191 6.37 3.55 23.24
C GLY A 191 6.62 3.22 21.78
N VAL A 192 6.82 4.25 20.96
CA VAL A 192 7.06 4.10 19.52
C VAL A 192 8.24 4.97 19.08
N GLU A 193 9.11 4.39 18.28
CA GLU A 193 10.17 5.10 17.57
C GLU A 193 9.69 5.35 16.14
N ILE A 194 9.50 6.63 15.80
CA ILE A 194 9.10 7.04 14.45
C ILE A 194 10.26 7.84 13.83
N PRO A 195 10.98 7.27 12.86
CA PRO A 195 12.19 7.87 12.28
C PRO A 195 11.92 9.04 11.32
N ASP A 196 10.74 9.10 10.70
CA ASP A 196 10.35 10.16 9.77
C ASP A 196 8.99 10.76 10.15
N SER A 197 8.87 12.08 10.06
CA SER A 197 7.64 12.82 10.36
C SER A 197 6.46 12.50 9.44
N SER A 198 6.70 11.92 8.26
CA SER A 198 5.64 11.47 7.36
C SER A 198 4.92 10.23 7.89
N ILE A 199 5.53 9.48 8.81
CA ILE A 199 4.99 8.20 9.30
C ILE A 199 4.05 8.47 10.48
N ARG A 200 2.86 7.86 10.42
CA ARG A 200 1.82 7.95 11.45
C ARG A 200 1.56 6.57 12.05
N LEU A 201 1.25 6.56 13.34
CA LEU A 201 0.79 5.37 14.04
C LEU A 201 -0.71 5.52 14.26
N HIS A 202 -1.46 4.49 13.87
CA HIS A 202 -2.88 4.33 14.17
C HIS A 202 -3.01 3.25 15.23
N VAL A 203 -3.74 3.55 16.30
CA VAL A 203 -4.03 2.61 17.37
C VAL A 203 -5.53 2.44 17.48
N GLN A 204 -5.99 1.18 17.43
CA GLN A 204 -7.38 0.85 17.69
C GLN A 204 -7.47 -0.11 18.87
N ALA A 205 -8.47 0.09 19.73
CA ALA A 205 -8.79 -0.78 20.84
C ALA A 205 -10.24 -1.26 20.69
N ARG A 206 -10.46 -2.55 20.88
CA ARG A 206 -11.76 -3.19 20.66
C ARG A 206 -12.10 -4.12 21.82
N ALA A 207 -13.32 -4.01 22.32
CA ALA A 207 -13.87 -4.85 23.37
C ALA A 207 -15.34 -5.19 23.09
N GLY A 208 -15.78 -6.36 23.57
CA GLY A 208 -17.17 -6.81 23.38
C GLY A 208 -17.47 -7.23 21.94
N GLU A 209 -18.61 -6.81 21.42
CA GLU A 209 -19.14 -7.24 20.11
C GLU A 209 -18.71 -6.34 18.94
N ALA A 210 -17.92 -5.30 19.19
CA ALA A 210 -17.48 -4.38 18.15
C ALA A 210 -16.65 -5.09 17.06
N GLU A 211 -16.75 -4.62 15.82
CA GLU A 211 -15.96 -5.09 14.68
C GLU A 211 -14.98 -4.03 14.19
N TRP A 212 -13.81 -4.44 13.68
CA TRP A 212 -12.76 -3.51 13.23
C TRP A 212 -13.14 -2.67 12.00
N GLY A 213 -14.16 -3.11 11.26
CA GLY A 213 -14.67 -2.41 10.08
C GLY A 213 -15.72 -1.35 10.40
N GLU A 214 -16.12 -1.21 11.66
CA GLU A 214 -17.12 -0.23 12.07
C GLU A 214 -16.50 1.16 12.30
N ILE A 215 -17.35 2.18 12.42
CA ILE A 215 -16.94 3.56 12.65
C ILE A 215 -16.74 3.75 14.17
N PRO A 216 -15.53 4.07 14.66
CA PRO A 216 -15.27 4.16 16.10
C PRO A 216 -16.17 5.17 16.85
N GLU A 217 -16.57 6.25 16.19
CA GLU A 217 -17.42 7.30 16.79
C GLU A 217 -18.83 6.81 17.12
N ASP A 218 -19.33 5.82 16.36
CA ASP A 218 -20.71 5.31 16.46
C ASP A 218 -20.80 3.93 17.11
N THR A 219 -19.66 3.27 17.36
CA THR A 219 -19.59 1.89 17.85
C THR A 219 -19.10 1.81 19.30
N PRO A 220 -19.98 1.51 20.27
CA PRO A 220 -19.57 1.22 21.63
C PRO A 220 -18.60 0.04 21.68
N GLY A 221 -17.47 0.22 22.37
CA GLY A 221 -16.45 -0.82 22.50
C GLY A 221 -15.33 -0.75 21.47
N LEU A 222 -15.44 0.12 20.46
CA LEU A 222 -14.36 0.45 19.54
C LEU A 222 -13.81 1.85 19.85
N ILE A 223 -12.50 1.98 19.95
CA ILE A 223 -11.82 3.25 20.19
C ILE A 223 -10.68 3.35 19.19
N GLU A 224 -10.60 4.48 18.50
CA GLU A 224 -9.42 4.87 17.73
C GLU A 224 -8.64 5.94 18.49
N VAL A 225 -7.32 5.83 18.50
CA VAL A 225 -6.42 6.76 19.16
C VAL A 225 -5.40 7.28 18.15
N GLU A 226 -5.52 8.56 17.84
CA GLU A 226 -4.59 9.27 16.94
C GLU A 226 -3.48 10.01 17.69
N GLU A 227 -3.71 10.37 18.96
CA GLU A 227 -2.76 11.12 19.77
C GLU A 227 -1.79 10.18 20.51
N ARG A 228 -0.50 10.54 20.51
CA ARG A 228 0.48 9.82 21.33
C ARG A 228 0.27 10.16 22.81
N PRO A 229 0.29 9.17 23.72
CA PRO A 229 0.34 9.47 25.14
C PRO A 229 1.58 10.31 25.44
N GLY A 230 1.46 11.24 26.40
CA GLY A 230 2.64 11.84 27.01
C GLY A 230 3.52 10.76 27.67
N PRO A 231 4.77 11.07 28.05
CA PRO A 231 5.73 10.09 28.59
C PRO A 231 5.21 9.24 29.76
N ASP A 232 4.31 9.81 30.57
CA ASP A 232 3.67 9.15 31.72
C ASP A 232 2.12 9.11 31.58
N GLY A 233 1.61 9.36 30.37
CA GLY A 233 0.19 9.45 30.10
C GLY A 233 -0.41 8.10 29.75
N LEU A 234 -1.49 7.73 30.42
CA LEU A 234 -2.38 6.66 29.95
C LEU A 234 -3.46 7.28 29.07
N ILE A 235 -3.64 6.75 27.87
CA ILE A 235 -4.84 7.01 27.08
C ILE A 235 -6.00 6.27 27.73
N PRO A 236 -7.08 6.96 28.16
CA PRO A 236 -8.21 6.30 28.77
C PRO A 236 -8.95 5.43 27.75
N LEU A 237 -9.18 4.16 28.11
CA LEU A 237 -10.03 3.24 27.34
C LEU A 237 -11.44 3.21 27.93
N GLY A 238 -11.56 2.97 29.24
CA GLY A 238 -12.85 2.94 29.93
C GLY A 238 -13.78 1.80 29.49
N LEU A 239 -13.22 0.69 29.01
CA LEU A 239 -13.98 -0.44 28.46
C LEU A 239 -14.18 -1.52 29.53
N HIS A 240 -15.38 -2.11 29.60
CA HIS A 240 -15.66 -3.24 30.48
C HIS A 240 -15.97 -4.49 29.65
N SER A 241 -15.06 -5.46 29.67
CA SER A 241 -15.20 -6.71 28.90
C SER A 241 -14.22 -7.76 29.38
N ASP A 242 -14.55 -9.04 29.15
CA ASP A 242 -13.64 -10.15 29.41
C ASP A 242 -12.43 -10.16 28.47
N ARG A 243 -12.53 -9.48 27.31
CA ARG A 243 -11.49 -9.44 26.30
C ARG A 243 -11.26 -8.02 25.78
N LEU A 244 -10.00 -7.69 25.58
CA LEU A 244 -9.55 -6.50 24.87
C LEU A 244 -8.59 -6.89 23.75
N ASP A 245 -8.87 -6.43 22.54
CA ASP A 245 -7.95 -6.52 21.42
C ASP A 245 -7.41 -5.12 21.07
N LEU A 246 -6.13 -5.04 20.74
CA LEU A 246 -5.44 -3.83 20.31
C LEU A 246 -4.82 -4.04 18.94
N ARG A 247 -4.97 -3.07 18.03
CA ARG A 247 -4.27 -3.01 16.75
C ARG A 247 -3.39 -1.79 16.66
N PHE A 248 -2.14 -2.01 16.23
CA PHE A 248 -1.18 -0.96 15.91
C PHE A 248 -0.82 -1.05 14.43
N SER A 249 -1.11 0.01 13.68
CA SER A 249 -0.83 0.10 12.26
C SER A 249 -0.03 1.35 11.93
N PHE A 250 0.74 1.31 10.85
CA PHE A 250 1.52 2.43 10.39
C PHE A 250 1.09 2.86 9.00
N ASP A 251 0.94 4.17 8.83
CA ASP A 251 0.66 4.85 7.57
C ASP A 251 1.84 5.76 7.22
N TRP A 252 2.08 5.95 5.92
CA TRP A 252 3.06 6.89 5.40
C TRP A 252 2.31 8.00 4.67
N GLY A 253 2.29 9.19 5.27
CA GLY A 253 1.64 10.37 4.71
C GLY A 253 2.46 11.07 3.63
N VAL A 254 1.89 12.15 3.10
CA VAL A 254 2.46 13.00 2.04
C VAL A 254 3.91 13.38 2.34
N GLY A 255 4.77 13.24 1.34
CA GLY A 255 6.21 13.54 1.42
C GLY A 255 7.07 12.35 1.82
N ALA A 256 6.48 11.22 2.23
CA ALA A 256 7.21 9.98 2.47
C ALA A 256 7.94 9.47 1.22
N PHE A 257 7.30 9.61 0.06
CA PHE A 257 7.83 9.28 -1.27
C PHE A 257 7.67 10.47 -2.22
N ASP A 258 8.63 10.58 -3.14
CA ASP A 258 8.64 11.58 -4.21
C ASP A 258 8.70 10.84 -5.55
N PRO A 259 7.60 10.78 -6.31
CA PRO A 259 7.52 10.03 -7.57
C PRO A 259 8.30 10.69 -8.72
N VAL A 260 8.66 11.97 -8.60
CA VAL A 260 9.26 12.74 -9.68
C VAL A 260 10.78 12.72 -9.57
N ASP A 261 11.32 13.26 -8.47
CA ASP A 261 12.77 13.41 -8.29
C ASP A 261 13.38 12.29 -7.43
N PHE A 262 12.55 11.45 -6.78
CA PHE A 262 12.99 10.37 -5.89
C PHE A 262 13.88 10.86 -4.74
N LEU A 263 13.68 12.09 -4.28
CA LEU A 263 14.50 12.70 -3.22
C LEU A 263 13.99 12.39 -1.81
N SER A 264 12.71 12.03 -1.66
CA SER A 264 12.14 11.62 -0.38
C SER A 264 12.49 10.18 -0.01
N THR A 265 12.89 9.98 1.26
CA THR A 265 13.34 8.68 1.77
C THR A 265 12.48 8.11 2.90
N GLY A 266 11.43 8.82 3.37
CA GLY A 266 10.60 8.37 4.49
C GLY A 266 9.96 7.00 4.27
N TRP A 267 9.63 6.66 3.02
CA TRP A 267 9.13 5.35 2.61
C TRP A 267 10.12 4.19 2.80
N LEU A 268 11.41 4.48 2.97
CA LEU A 268 12.47 3.51 3.26
C LEU A 268 12.73 3.33 4.75
N GLU A 269 12.07 4.11 5.60
CA GLU A 269 12.26 4.10 7.05
C GLU A 269 11.24 3.21 7.75
N MET A 270 11.66 2.55 8.85
CA MET A 270 10.83 1.60 9.60
C MET A 270 10.46 2.16 10.98
N PRO A 271 9.18 2.37 11.27
CA PRO A 271 8.77 2.66 12.64
C PRO A 271 8.88 1.40 13.51
N VAL A 272 9.12 1.58 14.81
CA VAL A 272 9.28 0.47 15.77
C VAL A 272 8.42 0.68 17.00
N LEU A 273 7.45 -0.20 17.20
CA LEU A 273 6.73 -0.34 18.47
C LEU A 273 7.66 -0.99 19.50
N LYS A 274 7.95 -0.30 20.60
CA LYS A 274 8.92 -0.73 21.63
C LYS A 274 8.24 -1.38 22.82
N GLU A 275 7.14 -0.80 23.27
CA GLU A 275 6.42 -1.23 24.46
C GLU A 275 4.93 -0.97 24.31
N VAL A 276 4.14 -1.81 24.97
CA VAL A 276 2.70 -1.68 25.14
C VAL A 276 2.41 -1.98 26.61
N VAL A 277 1.79 -1.03 27.30
CA VAL A 277 1.43 -1.12 28.71
C VAL A 277 -0.07 -0.95 28.83
N LEU A 278 -0.71 -1.92 29.46
CA LEU A 278 -2.15 -1.96 29.66
C LEU A 278 -2.45 -1.88 31.15
N ASP A 279 -3.38 -1.00 31.51
CA ASP A 279 -3.82 -0.78 32.87
C ASP A 279 -5.29 -1.19 33.01
N TYR A 280 -5.57 -2.09 33.96
CA TYR A 280 -6.90 -2.67 34.14
C TYR A 280 -7.19 -3.00 35.60
N PHE A 281 -8.48 -3.11 35.92
CA PHE A 281 -8.97 -3.70 37.17
C PHE A 281 -9.69 -5.01 36.89
N ALA A 282 -9.35 -6.06 37.63
CA ALA A 282 -10.09 -7.32 37.63
C ALA A 282 -10.12 -7.90 39.05
N GLU A 283 -11.01 -8.86 39.28
CA GLU A 283 -11.10 -9.55 40.55
C GLU A 283 -9.86 -10.43 40.78
N SER A 284 -9.29 -10.40 41.99
CA SER A 284 -8.17 -11.29 42.32
C SER A 284 -8.63 -12.74 42.30
N ARG A 285 -8.08 -13.56 41.40
CA ARG A 285 -8.40 -14.98 41.27
C ARG A 285 -7.23 -15.86 41.69
N VAL A 286 -7.55 -16.97 42.36
CA VAL A 286 -6.59 -18.04 42.65
C VAL A 286 -6.82 -19.15 41.64
N GLU A 287 -5.99 -19.21 40.61
CA GLU A 287 -6.04 -20.30 39.63
C GLU A 287 -5.36 -21.55 40.19
N ARG A 288 -6.13 -22.63 40.35
CA ARG A 288 -5.60 -23.92 40.76
C ARG A 288 -5.38 -24.78 39.52
N ARG A 289 -4.13 -24.89 39.09
CA ARG A 289 -3.72 -25.74 37.96
C ARG A 289 -3.63 -27.19 38.46
N GLU A 290 -4.58 -28.05 38.07
CA GLU A 290 -4.47 -29.49 38.27
C GLU A 290 -3.84 -30.13 37.03
N GLU A 291 -2.63 -30.67 37.19
CA GLU A 291 -2.01 -31.54 36.18
C GLU A 291 -2.76 -32.88 36.17
N ILE A 292 -3.53 -33.14 35.12
CA ILE A 292 -4.07 -34.48 34.86
C ILE A 292 -2.88 -35.35 34.43
N ARG A 293 -2.41 -36.22 35.32
CA ARG A 293 -1.51 -37.32 34.94
C ARG A 293 -2.35 -38.47 34.37
N GLU A 294 -2.14 -38.78 33.09
CA GLU A 294 -2.55 -40.06 32.49
C GLU A 294 -1.81 -41.25 33.12
#